data_AF-A0A936Q2L4-F1
#
_entry.id   AF-A0A936Q2L4-F1
#
_cell.length_a   1.000
_cell.length_b   1.000
_cell.length_c   1.000
_cell.angle_alpha   90.00
_cell.angle_beta   90.00
_cell.angle_gamma   90.00
#
_symmetry.space_group_name_H-M   'P 1'
#
loop_
_entity.id
_entity.type
_entity.pdbx_description
1 polymer ?
#
loop_
_entity_poly.entity_id
_entity_poly.type
_entity_poly.pdbx_seq_one_letter_code
_entity_poly.pdbx_strand_id
1 'polypeptide(L)'
;MTLADDRRDITSLAPLERRVTIAVDAILAVATTVVILAWILGRPVLYSPSSPVMSPFTAFSLLVLVLVRQGRLHDRDWPVALNFAMTGLVLGGNVASMAMIALMPSNVWVSFSGVVLTSAMTSLGLVLFCLYDLVIVTRETPQSPFLLDDLLLHLALVPGGLSLLGYLLANPTYLSVHGDPRVGISPLEMGFMALYAVVAVVSNPRLFLWGFLAENRTNRLVFAGLFANQFVAPLVVALVFSSRGTKGPGIELFVMLAGVVTTVSFLLLQARALRRQPG
;
A
#
# COMPACT_ATOMS: atom_id res chain seq x y z
N MET A 1 0.80 -9.58 29.27
CA MET A 1 0.01 -10.03 28.11
C MET A 1 -1.09 -10.93 28.64
N THR A 2 -2.36 -10.58 28.47
CA THR A 2 -3.48 -11.40 28.96
C THR A 2 -3.82 -12.49 27.95
N LEU A 3 -4.48 -13.58 28.37
CA LEU A 3 -4.98 -14.64 27.44
C LEU A 3 -5.90 -14.10 26.33
N ALA A 4 -6.46 -12.89 26.49
CA ALA A 4 -7.26 -12.20 25.49
C ALA A 4 -6.44 -11.43 24.44
N ASP A 5 -5.17 -11.09 24.75
CA ASP A 5 -4.19 -10.52 23.81
C ASP A 5 -3.60 -11.59 22.90
N ASP A 6 -3.34 -12.78 23.45
CA ASP A 6 -2.79 -13.95 22.72
C ASP A 6 -3.72 -14.45 21.61
N ARG A 7 -5.04 -14.24 21.75
CA ARG A 7 -6.04 -14.66 20.76
C ARG A 7 -6.16 -13.73 19.55
N ARG A 8 -5.40 -12.63 19.49
CA ARG A 8 -5.59 -11.59 18.48
C ARG A 8 -4.30 -11.11 17.82
N ASP A 9 -3.15 -11.69 18.09
CA ASP A 9 -1.89 -11.33 17.40
C ASP A 9 -1.73 -12.07 16.06
N ILE A 10 -0.79 -11.67 15.20
CA ILE A 10 -0.49 -12.35 13.92
C ILE A 10 -0.15 -13.85 14.12
N THR A 11 0.28 -14.21 15.33
CA THR A 11 0.55 -15.58 15.76
C THR A 11 -0.72 -16.42 15.98
N SER A 12 -1.90 -15.78 16.04
CA SER A 12 -3.22 -16.39 16.26
C SER A 12 -4.03 -16.65 14.97
N LEU A 13 -3.45 -16.39 13.79
CA LEU A 13 -4.11 -16.59 12.49
C LEU A 13 -4.62 -18.01 12.30
N ALA A 14 -5.77 -18.14 11.62
CA ALA A 14 -6.29 -19.45 11.25
C ALA A 14 -5.30 -20.19 10.31
N PRO A 15 -5.33 -21.53 10.25
CA PRO A 15 -4.36 -22.29 9.46
C PRO A 15 -4.32 -21.89 7.98
N LEU A 16 -5.46 -21.53 7.40
CA LEU A 16 -5.54 -21.07 6.01
C LEU A 16 -4.92 -19.68 5.85
N GLU A 17 -5.29 -18.72 6.68
CA GLU A 17 -4.77 -17.34 6.66
C GLU A 17 -3.25 -17.33 6.83
N ARG A 18 -2.75 -18.15 7.76
CA ARG A 18 -1.32 -18.33 7.97
C ARG A 18 -0.61 -18.90 6.74
N ARG A 19 -1.17 -19.95 6.11
CA ARG A 19 -0.58 -20.54 4.89
C ARG A 19 -0.56 -19.55 3.74
N VAL A 20 -1.66 -18.81 3.54
CA VAL A 20 -1.76 -17.78 2.51
C VAL A 20 -0.72 -16.68 2.76
N THR A 21 -0.64 -16.19 4.00
CA THR A 21 0.35 -15.17 4.41
C THR A 21 1.77 -15.63 4.10
N ILE A 22 2.15 -16.84 4.52
CA ILE A 22 3.50 -17.39 4.27
C ILE A 22 3.77 -17.55 2.78
N ALA A 23 2.84 -18.14 2.03
CA ALA A 23 3.04 -18.43 0.61
C ALA A 23 3.22 -17.13 -0.19
N VAL A 24 2.37 -16.14 0.07
CA VAL A 24 2.42 -14.87 -0.65
C VAL A 24 3.62 -14.03 -0.24
N ASP A 25 3.97 -13.98 1.04
CA ASP A 25 5.18 -13.31 1.51
C ASP A 25 6.44 -13.97 0.93
N ALA A 26 6.48 -15.30 0.82
CA ALA A 26 7.59 -16.01 0.18
C ALA A 26 7.71 -15.63 -1.31
N ILE A 27 6.59 -15.57 -2.03
CA ILE A 27 6.56 -15.11 -3.43
C ILE A 27 7.10 -13.67 -3.53
N LEU A 28 6.62 -12.76 -2.66
CA LEU A 28 7.07 -11.37 -2.64
C LEU A 28 8.55 -11.25 -2.30
N ALA A 29 9.05 -12.00 -1.31
CA ALA A 29 10.45 -11.99 -0.92
C ALA A 29 11.36 -12.47 -2.06
N VAL A 30 10.99 -13.56 -2.73
CA VAL A 30 11.74 -14.06 -3.90
C VAL A 30 11.68 -13.06 -5.04
N ALA A 31 10.50 -12.56 -5.39
CA ALA A 31 10.31 -11.66 -6.52
C ALA A 31 11.03 -10.31 -6.31
N THR A 32 10.97 -9.74 -5.12
CA THR A 32 11.71 -8.51 -4.77
C THR A 32 13.22 -8.75 -4.77
N THR A 33 13.69 -9.90 -4.27
CA THR A 33 15.11 -10.27 -4.34
C THR A 33 15.59 -10.38 -5.79
N VAL A 34 14.80 -11.02 -6.67
CA VAL A 34 15.11 -11.10 -8.10
C VAL A 34 15.21 -9.71 -8.72
N VAL A 35 14.31 -8.79 -8.42
CA VAL A 35 14.38 -7.41 -8.90
C VAL A 35 15.65 -6.71 -8.43
N ILE A 36 16.02 -6.85 -7.15
CA ILE A 36 17.25 -6.26 -6.59
C ILE A 36 18.49 -6.83 -7.30
N LEU A 37 18.58 -8.15 -7.43
CA LEU A 37 19.70 -8.82 -8.12
C LEU A 37 19.78 -8.42 -9.59
N ALA A 38 18.64 -8.31 -10.28
CA ALA A 38 18.56 -7.85 -11.66
C ALA A 38 19.13 -6.43 -11.82
N TRP A 39 18.86 -5.52 -10.88
CA TRP A 39 19.48 -4.19 -10.84
C TRP A 39 20.99 -4.26 -10.63
N ILE A 40 21.47 -5.08 -9.68
CA ILE A 40 22.90 -5.25 -9.40
C ILE A 40 23.65 -5.80 -10.63
N LEU A 41 23.03 -6.73 -11.36
CA LEU A 41 23.58 -7.31 -12.59
C LEU A 41 23.47 -6.39 -13.82
N GLY A 42 22.95 -5.16 -13.66
CA GLY A 42 22.76 -4.21 -14.74
C GLY A 42 21.69 -4.61 -15.75
N ARG A 43 20.76 -5.50 -15.38
CA ARG A 43 19.67 -6.01 -16.23
C ARG A 43 18.32 -5.88 -15.52
N PRO A 44 17.82 -4.66 -15.27
CA PRO A 44 16.61 -4.49 -14.48
C PRO A 44 15.40 -5.17 -15.14
N VAL A 45 14.54 -5.77 -14.31
CA VAL A 45 13.36 -6.50 -14.77
C VAL A 45 12.39 -5.54 -15.45
N LEU A 46 11.94 -5.89 -16.66
CA LEU A 46 10.99 -5.08 -17.46
C LEU A 46 11.46 -3.63 -17.67
N TYR A 47 12.78 -3.41 -17.78
CA TYR A 47 13.35 -2.09 -17.98
C TYR A 47 12.91 -1.47 -19.31
N SER A 48 12.54 -0.19 -19.27
CA SER A 48 12.33 0.65 -20.43
C SER A 48 12.81 2.06 -20.12
N PRO A 49 13.51 2.73 -21.06
CA PRO A 49 13.95 4.12 -20.87
C PRO A 49 12.81 5.13 -20.97
N SER A 50 11.61 4.70 -21.37
CA SER A 50 10.48 5.58 -21.70
C SER A 50 9.23 5.32 -20.86
N SER A 51 9.29 4.37 -19.93
CA SER A 51 8.16 4.03 -19.06
C SER A 51 8.64 3.73 -17.63
N PRO A 52 7.73 3.81 -16.64
CA PRO A 52 8.09 3.51 -15.26
C PRO A 52 8.64 2.09 -15.09
N VAL A 53 9.66 1.96 -14.26
CA VAL A 53 10.32 0.67 -13.93
C VAL A 53 10.37 0.52 -12.42
N MET A 54 10.23 -0.72 -11.93
CA MET A 54 10.35 -1.01 -10.51
C MET A 54 11.74 -0.65 -9.98
N SER A 55 11.80 0.30 -9.05
CA SER A 55 13.08 0.72 -8.47
C SER A 55 13.66 -0.35 -7.53
N PRO A 56 15.00 -0.45 -7.39
CA PRO A 56 15.59 -1.36 -6.42
C PRO A 56 15.24 -0.96 -4.98
N PHE A 57 14.97 0.32 -4.73
CA PHE A 57 14.55 0.84 -3.42
C PHE A 57 13.13 0.40 -3.05
N THR A 58 12.21 0.37 -4.00
CA THR A 58 10.85 -0.15 -3.81
C THR A 58 10.90 -1.64 -3.53
N ALA A 59 11.68 -2.39 -4.30
CA ALA A 59 11.87 -3.82 -4.07
C ALA A 59 12.47 -4.10 -2.69
N PHE A 60 13.50 -3.34 -2.30
CA PHE A 60 14.10 -3.44 -0.97
C PHE A 60 13.12 -3.08 0.16
N SER A 61 12.34 -2.01 -0.01
CA SER A 61 11.31 -1.60 0.96
C SER A 61 10.30 -2.72 1.20
N LEU A 62 9.76 -3.30 0.13
CA LEU A 62 8.83 -4.41 0.22
C LEU A 62 9.46 -5.66 0.84
N LEU A 63 10.71 -5.98 0.46
CA LEU A 63 11.44 -7.11 1.05
C LEU A 63 11.58 -6.95 2.56
N VAL A 64 11.99 -5.77 3.04
CA VAL A 64 12.11 -5.50 4.47
C VAL A 64 10.77 -5.65 5.18
N LEU A 65 9.70 -5.06 4.65
CA LEU A 65 8.36 -5.16 5.24
C LEU A 65 7.87 -6.62 5.32
N VAL A 66 8.09 -7.40 4.26
CA VAL A 66 7.78 -8.84 4.23
C VAL A 66 8.61 -9.61 5.27
N LEU A 67 9.92 -9.36 5.36
CA LEU A 67 10.78 -10.03 6.34
C LEU A 67 10.37 -9.70 7.78
N VAL A 68 9.98 -8.46 8.04
CA VAL A 68 9.47 -8.03 9.35
C VAL A 68 8.17 -8.78 9.69
N ARG A 69 7.22 -8.86 8.75
CA ARG A 69 5.97 -9.61 8.93
C ARG A 69 6.24 -11.10 9.17
N GLN A 70 7.14 -11.69 8.40
CA GLN A 70 7.53 -13.10 8.54
C GLN A 70 8.23 -13.38 9.86
N GLY A 71 9.09 -12.47 10.33
CA GLY A 71 9.72 -12.54 11.64
C GLY A 71 8.68 -12.60 12.75
N ARG A 72 7.71 -11.67 12.74
CA ARG A 72 6.59 -11.66 13.69
C ARG A 72 5.69 -12.90 13.61
N LEU A 73 5.53 -13.48 12.43
CA LEU A 73 4.68 -14.66 12.23
C LEU A 73 5.33 -15.95 12.78
N HIS A 74 6.66 -16.03 12.77
CA HIS A 74 7.40 -17.23 13.17
C HIS A 74 7.98 -17.15 14.57
N ASP A 75 8.31 -15.96 15.05
CA ASP A 75 8.87 -15.73 16.37
C ASP A 75 7.89 -14.93 17.24
N ARG A 76 7.41 -15.55 18.32
CA ARG A 76 6.50 -14.92 19.28
C ARG A 76 7.20 -13.82 20.07
N ASP A 77 8.50 -13.94 20.27
CA ASP A 77 9.32 -13.00 21.03
C ASP A 77 10.05 -12.03 20.08
N TRP A 78 9.58 -11.90 18.83
CA TRP A 78 10.17 -11.00 17.84
C TRP A 78 10.40 -9.61 18.43
N PRO A 79 11.64 -9.10 18.46
CA PRO A 79 11.94 -7.88 19.18
C PRO A 79 11.18 -6.68 18.61
N VAL A 80 10.36 -6.05 19.44
CA VAL A 80 9.61 -4.83 19.09
C VAL A 80 10.56 -3.73 18.59
N ALA A 81 11.73 -3.59 19.21
CA ALA A 81 12.76 -2.64 18.77
C ALA A 81 13.28 -2.93 17.34
N LEU A 82 13.45 -4.21 16.98
CA LEU A 82 13.87 -4.60 15.63
C LEU A 82 12.77 -4.32 14.60
N ASN A 83 11.51 -4.57 14.97
CA ASN A 83 10.36 -4.18 14.15
C ASN A 83 10.35 -2.67 13.84
N PHE A 84 10.54 -1.84 14.87
CA PHE A 84 10.62 -0.37 14.71
C PHE A 84 11.82 0.04 13.86
N ALA A 85 13.00 -0.55 14.09
CA ALA A 85 14.21 -0.21 13.34
C ALA A 85 14.06 -0.52 11.86
N MET A 86 13.59 -1.72 11.51
CA MET A 86 13.43 -2.17 10.13
C MET A 86 12.30 -1.40 9.42
N THR A 87 11.16 -1.19 10.08
CA THR A 87 10.06 -0.39 9.53
C THR A 87 10.45 1.08 9.40
N GLY A 88 11.18 1.61 10.38
CA GLY A 88 11.70 2.98 10.40
C GLY A 88 12.74 3.24 9.31
N LEU A 89 13.57 2.25 8.98
CA LEU A 89 14.50 2.31 7.85
C LEU A 89 13.74 2.52 6.53
N VAL A 90 12.68 1.74 6.30
CA VAL A 90 11.84 1.86 5.10
C VAL A 90 11.11 3.20 5.09
N LEU A 91 10.50 3.58 6.21
CA LEU A 91 9.80 4.86 6.36
C LEU A 91 10.74 6.04 6.04
N GLY A 92 11.90 6.10 6.69
CA GLY A 92 12.88 7.16 6.52
C GLY A 92 13.43 7.22 5.09
N GLY A 93 13.73 6.07 4.49
CA GLY A 93 14.18 6.00 3.10
C GLY A 93 13.15 6.53 2.09
N ASN A 94 11.87 6.21 2.28
CA ASN A 94 10.80 6.67 1.39
C ASN A 94 10.46 8.16 1.60
N VAL A 95 10.50 8.67 2.84
CA VAL A 95 10.39 10.11 3.12
C VAL A 95 11.56 10.88 2.52
N ALA A 96 12.79 10.37 2.66
CA ALA A 96 13.97 10.97 2.05
C ALA A 96 13.88 10.97 0.51
N SER A 97 13.38 9.89 -0.09
CA SER A 97 13.12 9.80 -1.52
C SER A 97 12.13 10.88 -1.99
N MET A 98 11.01 11.07 -1.27
CA MET A 98 10.07 12.15 -1.57
C MET A 98 10.71 13.54 -1.45
N ALA A 99 11.51 13.77 -0.40
CA ALA A 99 12.20 15.03 -0.18
C ALA A 99 13.23 15.32 -1.29
N MET A 100 14.00 14.31 -1.71
CA MET A 100 14.91 14.44 -2.86
C MET A 100 14.13 14.77 -4.14
N ILE A 101 13.02 14.07 -4.40
CA ILE A 101 12.13 14.34 -5.54
C ILE A 101 11.59 15.77 -5.54
N ALA A 102 11.22 16.29 -4.37
CA ALA A 102 10.65 17.63 -4.23
C ALA A 102 11.70 18.76 -4.30
N LEU A 103 12.91 18.51 -3.79
CA LEU A 103 13.91 19.56 -3.55
C LEU A 103 15.11 19.51 -4.49
N MET A 104 15.40 18.37 -5.12
CA MET A 104 16.62 18.21 -5.91
C MET A 104 16.51 18.91 -7.28
N PRO A 105 17.44 19.83 -7.62
CA PRO A 105 17.47 20.52 -8.90
C PRO A 105 17.63 19.59 -10.10
N SER A 106 16.94 19.88 -11.21
CA SER A 106 16.89 19.06 -12.45
C SER A 106 18.27 18.74 -13.04
N ASN A 107 19.24 19.65 -12.92
CA ASN A 107 20.61 19.45 -13.39
C ASN A 107 21.39 18.40 -12.58
N VAL A 108 21.02 18.17 -11.32
CA VAL A 108 21.65 17.14 -10.46
C VAL A 108 21.09 15.74 -10.78
N TRP A 109 19.83 15.65 -11.21
CA TRP A 109 19.20 14.38 -11.59
C TRP A 109 19.89 13.67 -12.75
N VAL A 110 20.35 14.45 -13.73
CA VAL A 110 21.03 13.92 -14.92
C VAL A 110 22.30 13.14 -14.54
N SER A 111 22.94 13.51 -13.42
CA SER A 111 24.13 12.84 -12.89
C SER A 111 23.85 11.45 -12.30
N PHE A 112 22.59 11.11 -12.01
CA PHE A 112 22.17 9.82 -11.42
C PHE A 112 21.47 8.90 -12.44
N SER A 113 21.84 8.99 -13.73
CA SER A 113 21.17 8.27 -14.82
C SER A 113 21.13 6.73 -14.68
N GLY A 114 22.05 6.15 -13.91
CA GLY A 114 22.13 4.71 -13.62
C GLY A 114 21.24 4.21 -12.48
N VAL A 115 20.60 5.10 -11.72
CA VAL A 115 19.77 4.73 -10.56
C VAL A 115 18.38 5.34 -10.71
N VAL A 116 17.37 4.48 -10.79
CA VAL A 116 15.96 4.92 -10.79
C VAL A 116 15.50 5.04 -9.33
N LEU A 117 15.05 6.23 -8.94
CA LEU A 117 14.48 6.44 -7.61
C LEU A 117 13.03 5.96 -7.54
N THR A 118 12.58 5.61 -6.33
CA THR A 118 11.17 5.39 -6.03
C THR A 118 10.37 6.65 -6.30
N SER A 119 9.27 6.57 -7.04
CA SER A 119 8.40 7.74 -7.26
C SER A 119 7.80 8.27 -5.95
N ALA A 120 7.47 9.57 -5.90
CA ALA A 120 6.82 10.15 -4.71
C ALA A 120 5.51 9.45 -4.34
N MET A 121 4.75 8.99 -5.34
CA MET A 121 3.48 8.29 -5.13
C MET A 121 3.70 6.87 -4.56
N THR A 122 4.67 6.12 -5.08
CA THR A 122 5.07 4.82 -4.51
C THR A 122 5.60 4.99 -3.09
N SER A 123 6.46 5.99 -2.86
CA SER A 123 7.01 6.32 -1.54
C SER A 123 5.92 6.67 -0.54
N LEU A 124 4.90 7.44 -0.94
CA LEU A 124 3.76 7.73 -0.08
C LEU A 124 3.00 6.46 0.31
N GLY A 125 2.74 5.55 -0.65
CA GLY A 125 2.08 4.28 -0.36
C GLY A 125 2.90 3.41 0.61
N LEU A 126 4.21 3.33 0.42
CA LEU A 126 5.12 2.60 1.32
C LEU A 126 5.19 3.25 2.72
N VAL A 127 5.21 4.57 2.81
CA VAL A 127 5.13 5.29 4.09
C VAL A 127 3.83 4.94 4.81
N LEU A 128 2.69 4.92 4.12
CA LEU A 128 1.42 4.53 4.71
C LEU A 128 1.41 3.07 5.17
N PHE A 129 2.02 2.15 4.43
CA PHE A 129 2.22 0.76 4.88
C PHE A 129 3.14 0.67 6.11
N CYS A 130 4.22 1.45 6.16
CA CYS A 130 5.07 1.51 7.35
C CYS A 130 4.29 2.02 8.56
N LEU A 131 3.53 3.12 8.41
CA LEU A 131 2.68 3.64 9.47
C LEU A 131 1.64 2.58 9.91
N TYR A 132 1.09 1.82 8.97
CA TYR A 132 0.19 0.71 9.28
C TYR A 132 0.86 -0.36 10.14
N ASP A 133 2.07 -0.80 9.78
CA ASP A 133 2.81 -1.80 10.56
C ASP A 133 3.20 -1.28 11.95
N LEU A 134 3.58 0.00 12.05
CA LEU A 134 3.84 0.65 13.33
C LEU A 134 2.57 0.69 14.21
N VAL A 135 1.41 0.98 13.62
CA VAL A 135 0.12 0.99 14.33
C VAL A 135 -0.23 -0.41 14.81
N ILE A 136 -0.04 -1.46 14.01
CA ILE A 136 -0.29 -2.83 14.46
C ILE A 136 0.53 -3.18 15.70
N VAL A 137 1.81 -2.79 15.73
CA VAL A 137 2.70 -3.16 16.84
C VAL A 137 2.47 -2.29 18.08
N THR A 138 2.09 -1.03 17.92
CA THR A 138 1.86 -0.11 19.03
C THR A 138 0.48 -0.22 19.65
N ARG A 139 -0.48 -0.87 18.98
CA ARG A 139 -1.89 -0.72 19.32
C ARG A 139 -2.60 -2.01 19.68
N GLU A 140 -3.39 -1.90 20.74
CA GLU A 140 -4.42 -2.87 21.11
C GLU A 140 -5.73 -2.61 20.32
N THR A 141 -5.68 -2.66 18.98
CA THR A 141 -6.93 -2.77 18.20
C THR A 141 -7.61 -4.11 18.55
N PRO A 142 -8.92 -4.17 18.84
CA PRO A 142 -9.98 -3.23 18.45
C PRO A 142 -10.43 -2.22 19.53
N GLN A 143 -9.68 -1.99 20.62
CA GLN A 143 -10.18 -1.20 21.77
C GLN A 143 -10.20 0.32 21.55
N SER A 144 -9.57 0.82 20.48
CA SER A 144 -9.47 2.25 20.21
C SER A 144 -10.29 2.64 18.95
N PRO A 145 -11.06 3.75 19.00
CA PRO A 145 -12.10 4.09 18.01
C PRO A 145 -11.55 4.61 16.67
N PHE A 146 -10.26 4.90 16.60
CA PHE A 146 -9.63 5.44 15.41
C PHE A 146 -9.28 4.28 14.48
N LEU A 147 -9.99 4.02 13.39
CA LEU A 147 -9.70 2.88 12.49
C LEU A 147 -8.43 3.10 11.65
N LEU A 148 -7.34 3.48 12.30
CA LEU A 148 -6.13 3.96 11.65
C LEU A 148 -5.51 2.89 10.75
N ASP A 149 -5.56 1.64 11.17
CA ASP A 149 -5.12 0.49 10.38
C ASP A 149 -5.94 0.31 9.09
N ASP A 150 -7.27 0.24 9.18
CA ASP A 150 -8.13 0.17 7.99
C ASP A 150 -7.92 1.41 7.08
N LEU A 151 -7.89 2.61 7.66
CA LEU A 151 -7.69 3.86 6.92
C LEU A 151 -6.36 3.91 6.18
N LEU A 152 -5.27 3.51 6.85
CA LEU A 152 -3.93 3.51 6.25
C LEU A 152 -3.85 2.51 5.09
N LEU A 153 -4.50 1.35 5.19
CA LEU A 153 -4.58 0.40 4.08
C LEU A 153 -5.34 0.97 2.88
N HIS A 154 -6.50 1.60 3.11
CA HIS A 154 -7.26 2.24 2.03
C HIS A 154 -6.47 3.38 1.37
N LEU A 155 -5.76 4.18 2.15
CA LEU A 155 -4.95 5.29 1.64
C LEU A 155 -3.69 4.80 0.91
N ALA A 156 -3.06 3.72 1.38
CA ALA A 156 -1.87 3.14 0.75
C ALA A 156 -2.15 2.59 -0.65
N LEU A 157 -3.40 2.22 -0.95
CA LEU A 157 -3.83 1.76 -2.28
C LEU A 157 -4.13 2.89 -3.27
N VAL A 158 -4.36 4.12 -2.80
CA VAL A 158 -4.71 5.26 -3.65
C VAL A 158 -3.64 5.57 -4.71
N PRO A 159 -2.33 5.61 -4.37
CA PRO A 159 -1.27 5.79 -5.36
C PRO A 159 -1.31 4.77 -6.51
N GLY A 160 -1.54 3.49 -6.19
CA GLY A 160 -1.65 2.43 -7.19
C GLY A 160 -2.87 2.59 -8.10
N GLY A 161 -4.02 2.93 -7.51
CA GLY A 161 -5.25 3.21 -8.27
C GLY A 161 -5.10 4.38 -9.26
N LEU A 162 -4.43 5.45 -8.83
CA LEU A 162 -4.09 6.58 -9.70
C LEU A 162 -3.19 6.16 -10.85
N SER A 163 -2.12 5.41 -10.56
CA SER A 163 -1.22 4.96 -11.61
C SER A 163 -1.91 4.04 -12.61
N LEU A 164 -2.82 3.17 -12.16
CA LEU A 164 -3.64 2.34 -13.05
C LEU A 164 -4.48 3.19 -14.02
N LEU A 165 -5.12 4.27 -13.54
CA LEU A 165 -5.80 5.24 -14.39
C LEU A 165 -4.82 5.87 -15.41
N GLY A 166 -3.61 6.19 -14.98
CA GLY A 166 -2.52 6.67 -15.84
C GLY A 166 -2.21 5.73 -16.99
N TYR A 167 -2.09 4.44 -16.73
CA TYR A 167 -1.83 3.44 -17.78
C TYR A 167 -3.01 3.28 -18.73
N LEU A 168 -4.24 3.23 -18.21
CA LEU A 168 -5.44 3.02 -19.02
C LEU A 168 -5.75 4.21 -19.94
N LEU A 169 -5.47 5.43 -19.45
CA LEU A 169 -5.70 6.68 -20.16
C LEU A 169 -4.48 7.17 -20.94
N ALA A 170 -3.32 6.51 -20.81
CA ALA A 170 -2.04 7.01 -21.29
C ALA A 170 -1.77 8.46 -20.80
N ASN A 171 -2.16 8.76 -19.55
CA ASN A 171 -2.04 10.08 -18.96
C ASN A 171 -0.74 10.17 -18.15
N PRO A 172 0.28 10.93 -18.62
CA PRO A 172 1.56 11.02 -17.94
C PRO A 172 1.46 11.65 -16.54
N THR A 173 0.45 12.51 -16.31
CA THR A 173 0.21 13.17 -15.01
C THR A 173 -0.03 12.17 -13.87
N TYR A 174 -0.56 10.98 -14.19
CA TYR A 174 -0.82 9.93 -13.21
C TYR A 174 0.30 8.88 -13.11
N LEU A 175 1.23 8.88 -14.05
CA LEU A 175 2.31 7.89 -14.15
C LEU A 175 3.60 8.37 -13.50
N SER A 176 3.92 9.65 -13.65
CA SER A 176 5.16 10.27 -13.20
C SER A 176 4.92 11.75 -12.89
N VAL A 177 5.60 12.26 -11.87
CA VAL A 177 5.55 13.67 -11.48
C VAL A 177 6.75 14.44 -12.05
N HIS A 178 7.70 13.77 -12.74
CA HIS A 178 9.06 14.28 -12.96
C HIS A 178 9.59 14.10 -14.39
N GLY A 179 10.71 14.80 -14.67
CA GLY A 179 11.38 14.79 -15.97
C GLY A 179 12.04 13.47 -16.38
N ASP A 180 12.14 12.48 -15.49
CA ASP A 180 12.57 11.12 -15.84
C ASP A 180 11.33 10.20 -15.99
N PRO A 181 11.04 9.68 -17.19
CA PRO A 181 9.88 8.81 -17.43
C PRO A 181 9.98 7.46 -16.71
N ARG A 182 11.17 7.07 -16.24
CA ARG A 182 11.39 5.83 -15.48
C ARG A 182 10.94 5.96 -14.02
N VAL A 183 10.91 7.18 -13.48
CA VAL A 183 10.49 7.47 -12.11
C VAL A 183 8.98 7.60 -12.09
N GLY A 184 8.30 6.50 -11.81
CA GLY A 184 6.85 6.41 -11.75
C GLY A 184 6.41 5.19 -10.94
N ILE A 185 5.15 4.77 -11.11
CA ILE A 185 4.71 3.47 -10.60
C ILE A 185 4.58 2.53 -11.80
N SER A 186 5.37 1.47 -11.83
CA SER A 186 5.32 0.41 -12.84
C SER A 186 4.19 -0.59 -12.56
N PRO A 187 3.69 -1.33 -13.57
CA PRO A 187 2.71 -2.40 -13.33
C PRO A 187 3.22 -3.48 -12.38
N LEU A 188 4.52 -3.75 -12.41
CA LEU A 188 5.17 -4.67 -11.48
C LEU A 188 5.10 -4.16 -10.03
N GLU A 189 5.40 -2.88 -9.80
CA GLU A 189 5.27 -2.26 -8.48
C GLU A 189 3.83 -2.26 -7.98
N MET A 190 2.87 -1.90 -8.83
CA MET A 190 1.45 -1.95 -8.49
C MET A 190 1.04 -3.36 -8.08
N GLY A 191 1.46 -4.38 -8.85
CA GLY A 191 1.19 -5.77 -8.54
C GLY A 191 1.77 -6.20 -7.19
N PHE A 192 3.01 -5.83 -6.90
CA PHE A 192 3.66 -6.20 -5.63
C PHE A 192 3.05 -5.47 -4.43
N MET A 193 2.74 -4.18 -4.56
CA MET A 193 2.08 -3.41 -3.50
C MET A 193 0.65 -3.90 -3.26
N ALA A 194 -0.09 -4.25 -4.32
CA ALA A 194 -1.41 -4.84 -4.19
C ALA A 194 -1.34 -6.20 -3.48
N LEU A 195 -0.39 -7.04 -3.84
CA LEU A 195 -0.17 -8.32 -3.18
C LEU A 195 0.23 -8.15 -1.71
N TYR A 196 1.10 -7.18 -1.41
CA TYR A 196 1.46 -6.80 -0.05
C TYR A 196 0.24 -6.34 0.76
N ALA A 197 -0.63 -5.51 0.17
CA ALA A 197 -1.85 -5.02 0.80
C ALA A 197 -2.84 -6.16 1.10
N VAL A 198 -3.02 -7.09 0.16
CA VAL A 198 -3.88 -8.27 0.37
C VAL A 198 -3.38 -9.08 1.55
N VAL A 199 -2.07 -9.34 1.63
CA VAL A 199 -1.52 -10.08 2.78
C VAL A 199 -1.62 -9.26 4.05
N ALA A 200 -1.37 -7.95 4.01
CA ALA A 200 -1.51 -7.08 5.17
C ALA A 200 -2.92 -7.17 5.77
N VAL A 201 -3.95 -7.26 4.92
CA VAL A 201 -5.36 -7.45 5.30
C VAL A 201 -5.61 -8.85 5.88
N VAL A 202 -5.12 -9.90 5.22
CA VAL A 202 -5.30 -11.30 5.65
C VAL A 202 -4.54 -11.59 6.95
N SER A 203 -3.36 -11.00 7.12
CA SER A 203 -2.50 -11.22 8.28
C SER A 203 -2.90 -10.40 9.51
N ASN A 204 -3.93 -9.55 9.40
CA ASN A 204 -4.40 -8.71 10.49
C ASN A 204 -5.82 -9.12 10.92
N PRO A 205 -5.95 -10.00 11.94
CA PRO A 205 -7.25 -10.41 12.44
C PRO A 205 -7.97 -9.29 13.24
N ARG A 206 -7.29 -8.18 13.54
CA ARG A 206 -7.82 -7.06 14.34
C ARG A 206 -8.52 -5.99 13.51
N LEU A 207 -8.52 -6.10 12.18
CA LEU A 207 -9.17 -5.12 11.32
C LEU A 207 -10.65 -4.99 11.65
N PHE A 208 -11.10 -3.75 11.79
CA PHE A 208 -12.51 -3.45 12.00
C PHE A 208 -13.37 -3.99 10.86
N LEU A 209 -12.85 -3.90 9.63
CA LEU A 209 -13.53 -4.38 8.44
C LEU A 209 -13.99 -5.84 8.58
N TRP A 210 -13.19 -6.71 9.19
CA TRP A 210 -13.58 -8.11 9.35
C TRP A 210 -14.79 -8.28 10.26
N GLY A 211 -14.82 -7.58 11.39
CA GLY A 211 -15.97 -7.57 12.29
C GLY A 211 -17.22 -7.00 11.61
N PHE A 212 -17.07 -5.87 10.92
CA PHE A 212 -18.16 -5.22 10.19
C PHE A 212 -18.76 -6.12 9.09
N LEU A 213 -17.91 -6.78 8.30
CA LEU A 213 -18.36 -7.70 7.24
C LEU A 213 -18.97 -9.00 7.76
N ALA A 214 -18.52 -9.47 8.94
CA ALA A 214 -19.03 -10.69 9.54
C ALA A 214 -20.47 -10.52 10.08
N GLU A 215 -20.81 -9.33 10.59
CA GLU A 215 -22.06 -9.06 11.30
C GLU A 215 -23.33 -9.33 10.49
N ASN A 216 -23.44 -8.80 9.26
CA ASN A 216 -24.63 -9.02 8.43
C ASN A 216 -24.35 -8.88 6.92
N ARG A 217 -25.29 -9.35 6.08
CA ARG A 217 -25.18 -9.27 4.60
C ARG A 217 -25.28 -7.85 4.07
N THR A 218 -26.02 -6.97 4.72
CA THR A 218 -26.19 -5.57 4.33
C THR A 218 -24.86 -4.81 4.41
N ASN A 219 -24.09 -5.02 5.47
CA ASN A 219 -22.74 -4.46 5.67
C ASN A 219 -21.82 -4.86 4.52
N ARG A 220 -21.90 -6.13 4.06
CA ARG A 220 -21.13 -6.60 2.90
C ARG A 220 -21.52 -5.88 1.61
N LEU A 221 -22.82 -5.68 1.39
CA LEU A 221 -23.31 -4.94 0.21
C LEU A 221 -22.91 -3.46 0.25
N VAL A 222 -23.03 -2.82 1.42
CA VAL A 222 -22.61 -1.42 1.62
C VAL A 222 -21.11 -1.28 1.38
N PHE A 223 -20.29 -2.15 1.97
CA PHE A 223 -18.86 -2.11 1.76
C PHE A 223 -18.47 -2.41 0.30
N ALA A 224 -19.11 -3.38 -0.35
CA ALA A 224 -18.90 -3.65 -1.77
C ALA A 224 -19.25 -2.42 -2.63
N GLY A 225 -20.31 -1.71 -2.29
CA GLY A 225 -20.68 -0.44 -2.94
C GLY A 225 -19.64 0.66 -2.72
N LEU A 226 -19.14 0.83 -1.50
CA LEU A 226 -18.07 1.80 -1.18
C LEU A 226 -16.77 1.47 -1.89
N PHE A 227 -16.36 0.20 -1.88
CA PHE A 227 -15.18 -0.28 -2.60
C PHE A 227 -15.31 -0.07 -4.11
N ALA A 228 -16.47 -0.41 -4.69
CA ALA A 228 -16.76 -0.14 -6.09
C ALA A 228 -16.72 1.37 -6.40
N ASN A 229 -17.26 2.21 -5.52
CA ASN A 229 -17.19 3.66 -5.68
C ASN A 229 -15.76 4.19 -5.61
N GLN A 230 -14.92 3.62 -4.74
CA GLN A 230 -13.53 4.06 -4.58
C GLN A 230 -12.63 3.65 -5.76
N PHE A 231 -12.78 2.42 -6.28
CA PHE A 231 -11.82 1.85 -7.24
C PHE A 231 -12.41 1.51 -8.61
N VAL A 232 -13.70 1.19 -8.72
CA VAL A 232 -14.35 0.79 -9.98
C VAL A 232 -14.98 1.98 -10.69
N ALA A 233 -15.70 2.84 -9.96
CA ALA A 233 -16.34 4.02 -10.54
C ALA A 233 -15.37 4.98 -11.26
N PRO A 234 -14.15 5.26 -10.74
CA PRO A 234 -13.17 6.06 -11.47
C PRO A 234 -12.75 5.42 -12.80
N LEU A 235 -12.61 4.10 -12.83
CA LEU A 235 -12.28 3.36 -14.05
C LEU A 235 -13.42 3.45 -15.08
N VAL A 236 -14.66 3.29 -14.64
CA VAL A 236 -15.84 3.44 -15.52
C VAL A 236 -15.90 4.86 -16.07
N VAL A 237 -15.73 5.88 -15.23
CA VAL A 237 -15.73 7.28 -15.66
C VAL A 237 -14.60 7.55 -16.65
N ALA A 238 -13.39 7.05 -16.36
CA ALA A 238 -12.24 7.15 -17.25
C ALA A 238 -12.52 6.53 -18.63
N LEU A 239 -13.14 5.35 -18.67
CA LEU A 239 -13.43 4.65 -19.92
C LEU A 239 -14.55 5.30 -20.74
N VAL A 240 -15.52 5.96 -20.09
CA VAL A 240 -16.69 6.55 -20.75
C VAL A 240 -16.47 8.00 -21.15
N PHE A 241 -15.79 8.79 -20.31
CA PHE A 241 -15.75 10.25 -20.43
C PHE A 241 -14.36 10.80 -20.74
N SER A 242 -13.29 10.02 -20.56
CA SER A 242 -11.92 10.54 -20.70
C SER A 242 -11.31 10.15 -22.06
N SER A 243 -10.63 11.12 -22.69
CA SER A 243 -9.90 10.90 -23.93
C SER A 243 -8.47 10.46 -23.63
N ARG A 244 -7.96 9.45 -24.35
CA ARG A 244 -6.58 8.98 -24.16
C ARG A 244 -5.56 10.06 -24.52
N GLY A 245 -4.49 10.15 -23.74
CA GLY A 245 -3.36 11.06 -23.98
C GLY A 245 -3.58 12.51 -23.55
N THR A 246 -4.70 12.83 -22.88
CA THR A 246 -4.90 14.15 -22.28
C THR A 246 -3.89 14.39 -21.16
N LYS A 247 -3.38 15.62 -21.05
CA LYS A 247 -2.52 16.05 -19.95
C LYS A 247 -3.36 16.69 -18.85
N GLY A 248 -3.04 16.38 -17.59
CA GLY A 248 -3.68 16.95 -16.42
C GLY A 248 -4.74 16.04 -15.78
N PRO A 249 -5.27 16.44 -14.61
CA PRO A 249 -6.27 15.66 -13.89
C PRO A 249 -7.65 15.71 -14.58
N GLY A 250 -8.22 14.54 -14.89
CA GLY A 250 -9.57 14.40 -15.39
C GLY A 250 -10.63 14.17 -14.29
N ILE A 251 -11.88 14.01 -14.71
CA ILE A 251 -13.04 13.81 -13.83
C ILE A 251 -12.89 12.53 -13.01
N GLU A 252 -12.24 11.51 -13.56
CA GLU A 252 -11.93 10.24 -12.89
C GLU A 252 -11.18 10.44 -11.56
N LEU A 253 -10.28 11.42 -11.48
CA LEU A 253 -9.55 11.72 -10.24
C LEU A 253 -10.50 12.23 -9.17
N PHE A 254 -11.40 13.15 -9.52
CA PHE A 254 -12.37 13.70 -8.57
C PHE A 254 -13.33 12.62 -8.07
N VAL A 255 -13.74 11.70 -8.94
CA VAL A 255 -14.58 10.55 -8.59
C VAL A 255 -13.84 9.62 -7.62
N MET A 256 -12.56 9.34 -7.89
CA MET A 256 -11.74 8.52 -6.99
C MET A 256 -11.57 9.18 -5.63
N LEU A 257 -11.24 10.48 -5.58
CA LEU A 257 -11.11 11.23 -4.33
C LEU A 257 -12.42 11.28 -3.55
N ALA A 258 -13.55 11.50 -4.22
CA ALA A 258 -14.87 11.44 -3.59
C ALA A 258 -15.14 10.04 -3.01
N GLY A 259 -14.78 8.98 -3.73
CA GLY A 259 -14.88 7.60 -3.25
C GLY A 259 -14.03 7.32 -2.03
N VAL A 260 -12.78 7.79 -2.01
CA VAL A 260 -11.88 7.70 -0.85
C VAL A 260 -12.48 8.43 0.35
N VAL A 261 -12.86 9.71 0.18
CA VAL A 261 -13.44 10.53 1.27
C VAL A 261 -14.71 9.87 1.80
N THR A 262 -15.58 9.35 0.93
CA THR A 262 -16.82 8.67 1.33
C THR A 262 -16.53 7.41 2.14
N THR A 263 -15.61 6.57 1.67
CA THR A 263 -15.26 5.30 2.33
C THR A 263 -14.62 5.55 3.70
N VAL A 264 -13.63 6.45 3.76
CA VAL A 264 -12.98 6.87 5.00
C VAL A 264 -13.98 7.45 6.00
N SER A 265 -14.84 8.36 5.53
CA SER A 265 -15.87 8.99 6.38
C SER A 265 -16.87 7.97 6.91
N PHE A 266 -17.30 7.03 6.06
CA PHE A 266 -18.21 5.95 6.46
C PHE A 266 -17.59 5.08 7.56
N LEU A 267 -16.36 4.61 7.36
CA LEU A 267 -15.65 3.77 8.32
C LEU A 267 -15.52 4.49 9.68
N LEU A 268 -15.13 5.77 9.67
CA LEU A 268 -15.03 6.59 10.88
C LEU A 268 -16.37 6.77 11.60
N LEU A 269 -17.46 7.01 10.85
CA LEU A 269 -18.79 7.16 11.44
C LEU A 269 -19.31 5.84 12.02
N GLN A 270 -19.10 4.72 11.35
CA GLN A 270 -19.49 3.40 11.86
C GLN A 270 -18.72 3.03 13.13
N ALA A 271 -17.41 3.25 13.15
CA ALA A 271 -16.60 3.06 14.35
C ALA A 271 -17.14 3.89 15.54
N ARG A 272 -17.55 5.13 15.27
CA ARG A 272 -18.15 6.01 16.29
C ARG A 272 -19.52 5.54 16.73
N ALA A 273 -20.35 5.02 15.82
CA ALA A 273 -21.70 4.55 16.11
C ALA A 273 -21.71 3.30 16.99
N LEU A 274 -20.85 2.32 16.71
CA LEU A 274 -20.69 1.11 17.53
C LEU A 274 -20.32 1.43 18.98
N ARG A 275 -19.60 2.52 19.22
CA ARG A 275 -19.25 2.97 20.58
C ARG A 275 -20.45 3.55 21.35
N ARG A 276 -21.48 4.04 20.65
CA ARG A 276 -22.65 4.68 21.27
C ARG A 276 -23.76 3.70 21.62
N GLN A 277 -23.70 2.46 21.15
CA GLN A 277 -24.62 1.42 21.59
C GLN A 277 -24.21 0.98 23.00
N PRO A 278 -25.03 1.23 24.04
CA PRO A 278 -24.82 0.57 25.32
C PRO A 278 -24.98 -0.93 25.09
N GLY A 279 -23.97 -1.71 25.49
CA GLY A 279 -24.04 -3.18 25.50
C GLY A 279 -25.11 -3.69 26.45
#